data_AF-A0A3A9GAU9-F1
#
_entry.id   AF-A0A3A9GAU9-F1
#
_cell.length_a   1.000
_cell.length_b   1.000
_cell.length_c   1.000
_cell.angle_alpha   90.00
_cell.angle_beta   90.00
_cell.angle_gamma   90.00
#
_symmetry.space_group_name_H-M   'P 1'
#
loop_
_entity.id
_entity.type
_entity.pdbx_description
1 polymer ?
#
loop_
_entity_poly.entity_id
_entity_poly.type
_entity_poly.pdbx_seq_one_letter_code
_entity_poly.pdbx_strand_id
1 'polypeptide(L)'
;MKKTLSQRVFNMKKLSLFLAAALLLASCQAPSAPVNESSSSNPTSSQDEIPSSKPKEESQAPSADAEEVSVPVSANIPMPEEMPAVAASAVELPEELAVQSEGWSVSLLTPAQYTLEPPVNRGGPSGFMDCDVFRAVQGDRVTLFNANGKQISQDGEYDQQGESWYAVEGAVPVTKNGLSGLADAATGEILVPIEYTYVYPIPGRPYYRAEKDHSQGDILRKGTLEVAYSLGTGDEFSPLGEERDLLYQNGTLKLFDLEGTPVKNMVCDAVNIVARDTDEIGVNRLAVQEGGKWAIYDGDGELITNPVYDSFGPSFQGDYIAFRRSGKWGIMDYTGKITIKPRWDDIILSEYGAVLYEGNKCTATTELDREPDGALMYDEIGHYSENGYVWFEKDGKYGLLDDAGNVVMTPRQQGPIYGGMPGLEDGVFLVEGDNGPNSFGVISNGKMVLPLESLIFLQGINSYYDKRETYNLICTPAGKWGYIDGEGQFLIDTRFEAADGFIKDLDVAMVKYNGKICLIDRKGNIVLETVFDSCGGFNPDTMVAAMRYTAPDGQSASCLVRLAPS
;
A
#
# COMPACT_ATOMS: atom_id res chain seq x y z
N MET A 1 3.25 -15.92 36.85
CA MET A 1 4.22 -14.91 36.33
C MET A 1 5.54 -15.00 37.09
N LYS A 2 6.65 -15.29 36.39
CA LYS A 2 8.11 -15.25 36.78
C LYS A 2 8.99 -16.40 36.24
N LYS A 3 8.52 -17.27 35.32
CA LYS A 3 9.38 -18.29 34.69
C LYS A 3 9.58 -18.21 33.17
N THR A 4 8.96 -17.27 32.45
CA THR A 4 9.06 -17.15 30.98
C THR A 4 10.01 -16.05 30.46
N LEU A 5 10.62 -15.23 31.34
CA LEU A 5 11.59 -14.20 30.92
C LEU A 5 13.05 -14.70 30.76
N SER A 6 13.37 -15.92 31.20
CA SER A 6 14.76 -16.42 31.25
C SER A 6 15.26 -17.02 29.92
N GLN A 7 14.38 -17.44 29.01
CA GLN A 7 14.77 -18.08 27.75
C GLN A 7 14.98 -17.09 26.59
N ARG A 8 14.30 -15.93 26.60
CA ARG A 8 14.50 -14.88 25.58
C ARG A 8 15.82 -14.11 25.73
N VAL A 9 16.38 -14.01 26.95
CA VAL A 9 17.66 -13.31 27.20
C VAL A 9 18.89 -14.17 26.80
N PHE A 10 18.74 -15.49 26.65
CA PHE A 10 19.85 -16.39 26.31
C PHE A 10 20.17 -16.43 24.80
N ASN A 11 19.19 -16.17 23.92
CA ASN A 11 19.40 -16.13 22.47
C ASN A 11 19.95 -14.78 21.96
N MET A 12 19.71 -13.66 22.65
CA MET A 12 20.27 -12.35 22.27
C MET A 12 21.79 -12.23 22.51
N LYS A 13 22.37 -12.99 23.46
CA LYS A 13 23.81 -12.92 23.74
C LYS A 13 24.69 -13.70 22.75
N LYS A 14 24.14 -14.63 21.98
CA LYS A 14 24.87 -15.30 20.89
C LYS A 14 24.91 -14.45 19.60
N LEU A 15 23.90 -13.63 19.36
CA LEU A 15 23.84 -12.71 18.22
C LEU A 15 24.83 -11.55 18.37
N SER A 16 25.03 -11.04 19.60
CA SER A 16 25.99 -9.96 19.88
C SER A 16 27.46 -10.39 19.85
N LEU A 17 27.77 -11.69 19.98
CA LEU A 17 29.15 -12.20 19.95
C LEU A 17 29.65 -12.51 18.54
N PHE A 18 28.75 -12.74 17.58
CA PHE A 18 29.11 -12.93 16.16
C PHE A 18 29.32 -11.59 15.43
N LEU A 19 28.61 -10.53 15.80
CA LEU A 19 28.80 -9.19 15.22
C LEU A 19 30.13 -8.51 15.62
N ALA A 20 30.73 -8.89 16.75
CA ALA A 20 32.00 -8.33 17.22
C ALA A 20 33.25 -9.01 16.60
N ALA A 21 33.09 -10.17 15.93
CA ALA A 21 34.21 -10.88 15.28
C ALA A 21 34.35 -10.54 13.78
N ALA A 22 33.32 -9.94 13.16
CA ALA A 22 33.33 -9.53 11.75
C ALA A 22 33.90 -8.11 11.51
N LEU A 23 34.16 -7.34 12.58
CA LEU A 23 34.65 -5.95 12.52
C LEU A 23 36.17 -5.79 12.78
N LEU A 24 36.95 -6.86 12.77
CA LEU A 24 38.40 -6.83 13.06
C LEU A 24 39.31 -7.43 11.98
N LEU A 25 38.80 -7.76 10.79
CA LEU A 25 39.62 -8.24 9.67
C LEU A 25 39.19 -7.61 8.33
N ALA A 26 39.34 -6.29 8.22
CA ALA A 26 39.34 -5.59 6.93
C ALA A 26 40.21 -4.34 7.00
N SER A 27 41.50 -4.52 7.24
CA SER A 27 42.52 -3.50 6.99
C SER A 27 43.76 -4.17 6.44
N CYS A 28 43.93 -4.14 5.11
CA CYS A 28 45.20 -3.85 4.42
C CYS A 28 45.12 -4.18 2.91
N GLN A 29 45.18 -3.11 2.11
CA GLN A 29 45.95 -2.92 0.87
C GLN A 29 45.78 -3.85 -0.36
N ALA A 30 45.45 -3.21 -1.49
CA ALA A 30 45.65 -3.64 -2.88
C ALA A 30 47.14 -3.51 -3.32
N PRO A 31 47.57 -3.70 -4.60
CA PRO A 31 46.92 -4.23 -5.82
C PRO A 31 47.80 -5.24 -6.64
N SER A 32 47.22 -5.93 -7.65
CA SER A 32 47.81 -6.14 -9.01
C SER A 32 47.02 -7.14 -9.87
N ALA A 33 46.78 -6.79 -11.15
CA ALA A 33 46.27 -7.63 -12.25
C ALA A 33 47.44 -8.36 -12.98
N PRO A 34 47.26 -8.97 -14.18
CA PRO A 34 46.39 -10.11 -14.57
C PRO A 34 47.19 -11.18 -15.36
N VAL A 35 46.75 -12.46 -15.46
CA VAL A 35 47.15 -13.34 -16.59
C VAL A 35 46.09 -14.42 -16.91
N ASN A 36 45.83 -14.46 -18.23
CA ASN A 36 45.27 -15.45 -19.16
C ASN A 36 45.43 -16.98 -18.94
N GLU A 37 44.67 -17.67 -19.80
CA GLU A 37 44.79 -19.07 -20.30
C GLU A 37 44.26 -20.19 -19.39
N SER A 38 43.79 -21.34 -19.88
CA SER A 38 43.08 -21.84 -21.06
C SER A 38 42.97 -23.37 -20.82
N SER A 39 42.17 -24.08 -21.62
CA SER A 39 42.15 -25.55 -21.79
C SER A 39 41.51 -26.35 -20.63
N SER A 40 40.35 -26.97 -20.83
CA SER A 40 40.02 -28.18 -21.62
C SER A 40 39.98 -29.43 -20.74
N SER A 41 38.81 -30.07 -20.65
CA SER A 41 38.60 -31.48 -21.05
C SER A 41 37.29 -32.02 -20.48
N ASN A 42 36.34 -32.29 -21.38
CA ASN A 42 35.38 -33.38 -21.25
C ASN A 42 36.11 -34.69 -21.59
N PRO A 43 35.68 -35.88 -21.11
CA PRO A 43 34.50 -36.60 -21.65
C PRO A 43 33.78 -37.44 -20.55
N THR A 44 32.67 -38.19 -20.71
CA THR A 44 32.02 -38.85 -21.84
C THR A 44 30.62 -39.34 -21.38
N SER A 45 29.64 -39.27 -22.29
CA SER A 45 28.50 -40.19 -22.57
C SER A 45 27.80 -41.00 -21.46
N SER A 46 26.47 -40.93 -21.44
CA SER A 46 25.63 -42.05 -21.95
C SER A 46 24.26 -41.52 -22.37
N GLN A 47 23.85 -41.93 -23.57
CA GLN A 47 22.55 -41.70 -24.19
C GLN A 47 21.62 -42.84 -23.77
N ASP A 48 20.36 -42.51 -23.49
CA ASP A 48 19.23 -43.41 -23.74
C ASP A 48 18.13 -42.59 -24.45
N GLU A 49 17.75 -43.04 -25.64
CA GLU A 49 16.66 -42.50 -26.47
C GLU A 49 15.29 -43.11 -26.07
N ILE A 50 14.21 -42.46 -26.57
CA ILE A 50 12.92 -43.00 -27.10
C ILE A 50 11.70 -42.25 -26.47
N PRO A 51 10.63 -41.88 -27.21
CA PRO A 51 10.47 -41.55 -28.64
C PRO A 51 9.67 -40.24 -28.91
N SER A 52 9.61 -39.90 -30.19
CA SER A 52 8.83 -38.83 -30.81
C SER A 52 7.30 -39.02 -30.74
N SER A 53 6.59 -37.90 -30.60
CA SER A 53 5.22 -37.73 -31.08
C SER A 53 5.01 -36.33 -31.67
N LYS A 54 4.12 -36.27 -32.67
CA LYS A 54 3.97 -35.27 -33.75
C LYS A 54 3.62 -33.83 -33.33
N PRO A 55 3.86 -32.84 -34.21
CA PRO A 55 3.59 -31.42 -33.96
C PRO A 55 2.09 -31.09 -34.04
N LYS A 56 1.61 -30.24 -33.14
CA LYS A 56 0.31 -29.59 -33.22
C LYS A 56 0.49 -28.08 -33.38
N GLU A 57 0.03 -27.62 -34.54
CA GLU A 57 -0.67 -26.35 -34.82
C GLU A 57 -0.07 -25.06 -34.27
N GLU A 58 0.51 -24.29 -35.20
CA GLU A 58 0.62 -22.84 -35.14
C GLU A 58 -0.76 -22.23 -34.82
N SER A 59 -0.93 -21.69 -33.61
CA SER A 59 -2.01 -20.74 -33.36
C SER A 59 -1.57 -19.39 -33.90
N GLN A 60 -2.19 -19.00 -35.02
CA GLN A 60 -2.13 -17.66 -35.56
C GLN A 60 -2.54 -16.65 -34.50
N ALA A 61 -1.67 -15.69 -34.22
CA ALA A 61 -2.02 -14.48 -33.50
C ALA A 61 -3.16 -13.77 -34.25
N PRO A 62 -4.25 -13.36 -33.58
CA PRO A 62 -5.26 -12.55 -34.25
C PRO A 62 -4.67 -11.18 -34.57
N SER A 63 -4.61 -10.86 -35.86
CA SER A 63 -4.41 -9.48 -36.34
C SER A 63 -5.64 -8.68 -35.94
N ALA A 64 -5.52 -7.86 -34.90
CA ALA A 64 -6.46 -6.78 -34.64
C ALA A 64 -6.08 -5.62 -35.55
N ASP A 65 -7.02 -5.25 -36.43
CA ASP A 65 -6.99 -4.00 -37.18
C ASP A 65 -6.75 -2.84 -36.22
N ALA A 66 -5.80 -1.97 -36.59
CA ALA A 66 -5.52 -0.75 -35.87
C ALA A 66 -6.73 0.20 -36.00
N GLU A 67 -7.61 0.17 -34.99
CA GLU A 67 -8.47 1.31 -34.71
C GLU A 67 -7.59 2.46 -34.18
N GLU A 68 -7.78 3.65 -34.76
CA GLU A 68 -7.09 4.88 -34.36
C GLU A 68 -7.22 5.10 -32.85
N VAL A 69 -6.09 5.01 -32.15
CA VAL A 69 -5.98 5.34 -30.73
C VAL A 69 -6.32 6.82 -30.55
N SER A 70 -7.45 7.09 -29.92
CA SER A 70 -7.84 8.42 -29.47
C SER A 70 -6.79 8.96 -28.49
N VAL A 71 -6.27 10.16 -28.77
CA VAL A 71 -5.29 10.89 -27.95
C VAL A 71 -5.74 10.91 -26.47
N PRO A 72 -4.84 10.62 -25.51
CA PRO A 72 -5.24 10.50 -24.12
C PRO A 72 -5.60 11.83 -23.45
N VAL A 73 -6.32 11.71 -22.34
CA VAL A 73 -7.06 12.75 -21.59
C VAL A 73 -6.21 13.96 -21.17
N SER A 74 -4.88 13.85 -21.07
CA SER A 74 -4.02 14.96 -20.63
C SER A 74 -3.93 16.14 -21.62
N ALA A 75 -4.18 15.90 -22.92
CA ALA A 75 -4.03 16.92 -23.97
C ALA A 75 -5.05 18.07 -23.90
N ASN A 76 -6.20 17.88 -23.23
CA ASN A 76 -7.27 18.87 -23.15
C ASN A 76 -7.28 19.68 -21.84
N ILE A 77 -6.33 19.45 -20.93
CA ILE A 77 -6.28 20.16 -19.66
C ILE A 77 -5.62 21.52 -19.90
N PRO A 78 -6.29 22.65 -19.58
CA PRO A 78 -5.71 23.96 -19.81
C PRO A 78 -4.44 24.17 -18.99
N MET A 79 -3.49 24.91 -19.58
CA MET A 79 -2.34 25.43 -18.84
C MET A 79 -2.80 26.52 -17.87
N PRO A 80 -2.13 26.70 -16.71
CA PRO A 80 -2.36 27.85 -15.86
C PRO A 80 -2.25 29.16 -16.65
N GLU A 81 -3.15 30.11 -16.40
CA GLU A 81 -3.24 31.38 -17.14
C GLU A 81 -2.00 32.27 -16.94
N GLU A 82 -1.41 32.23 -15.73
CA GLU A 82 -0.24 33.02 -15.36
C GLU A 82 0.79 32.16 -14.62
N MET A 83 2.07 32.40 -14.92
CA MET A 83 3.20 31.80 -14.21
C MET A 83 3.48 32.60 -12.93
N PRO A 84 3.82 31.94 -11.80
CA PRO A 84 4.21 32.65 -10.58
C PRO A 84 5.41 33.59 -10.80
N ALA A 85 5.51 34.61 -9.95
CA ALA A 85 6.63 35.54 -10.00
C ALA A 85 7.96 34.85 -9.72
N VAL A 86 9.00 35.24 -10.47
CA VAL A 86 10.35 34.71 -10.33
C VAL A 86 11.08 35.47 -9.22
N ALA A 87 11.46 34.76 -8.16
CA ALA A 87 12.26 35.27 -7.06
C ALA A 87 13.75 35.39 -7.47
N ALA A 88 14.48 36.29 -6.80
CA ALA A 88 15.92 36.45 -7.04
C ALA A 88 16.76 35.20 -6.70
N SER A 89 16.21 34.29 -5.89
CA SER A 89 16.83 33.01 -5.53
C SER A 89 16.47 31.87 -6.50
N ALA A 90 15.74 32.15 -7.57
CA ALA A 90 15.39 31.13 -8.55
C ALA A 90 16.66 30.63 -9.27
N VAL A 91 16.74 29.32 -9.43
CA VAL A 91 17.77 28.66 -10.22
C VAL A 91 17.39 28.77 -11.69
N GLU A 92 18.33 29.23 -12.52
CA GLU A 92 18.13 29.34 -13.96
C GLU A 92 18.07 27.94 -14.59
N LEU A 93 16.99 27.67 -15.32
CA LEU A 93 16.78 26.43 -16.05
C LEU A 93 17.36 26.55 -17.48
N PRO A 94 17.80 25.44 -18.10
CA PRO A 94 18.16 25.43 -19.50
C PRO A 94 16.96 25.78 -20.39
N GLU A 95 17.22 26.32 -21.58
CA GLU A 95 16.17 26.67 -22.55
C GLU A 95 15.32 25.45 -22.96
N GLU A 96 15.97 24.30 -23.17
CA GLU A 96 15.32 23.02 -23.43
C GLU A 96 15.28 22.17 -22.16
N LEU A 97 14.07 21.83 -21.72
CA LEU A 97 13.84 21.00 -20.53
C LEU A 97 13.85 19.49 -20.84
N ALA A 98 13.79 19.12 -22.12
CA ALA A 98 13.92 17.75 -22.60
C ALA A 98 15.26 17.59 -23.32
N VAL A 99 16.04 16.59 -22.91
CA VAL A 99 17.30 16.18 -23.55
C VAL A 99 17.03 15.32 -24.77
N GLN A 100 16.00 14.48 -24.70
CA GLN A 100 15.49 13.66 -25.79
C GLN A 100 13.96 13.62 -25.67
N SER A 101 13.27 13.65 -26.80
CA SER A 101 11.82 13.44 -26.83
C SER A 101 11.36 12.75 -28.11
N GLU A 102 10.49 11.76 -27.95
CA GLU A 102 9.78 11.05 -29.01
C GLU A 102 8.26 11.13 -28.72
N GLY A 103 7.59 12.14 -29.27
CA GLY A 103 6.14 12.31 -29.10
C GLY A 103 5.70 12.85 -27.73
N TRP A 104 6.62 13.41 -26.95
CA TRP A 104 6.34 14.03 -25.65
C TRP A 104 6.91 15.45 -25.56
N SER A 105 6.49 16.22 -24.57
CA SER A 105 6.96 17.58 -24.31
C SER A 105 7.01 17.85 -22.82
N VAL A 106 7.85 18.80 -22.43
CA VAL A 106 7.96 19.29 -21.05
C VAL A 106 7.70 20.79 -21.05
N SER A 107 6.66 21.21 -20.32
CA SER A 107 6.31 22.62 -20.17
C SER A 107 6.49 23.07 -18.73
N LEU A 108 7.16 24.20 -18.51
CA LEU A 108 7.35 24.78 -17.18
C LEU A 108 6.05 25.43 -16.69
N LEU A 109 5.64 25.12 -15.46
CA LEU A 109 4.46 25.73 -14.82
C LEU A 109 4.85 26.73 -13.73
N THR A 110 6.00 26.52 -13.09
CA THR A 110 6.52 27.42 -12.06
C THR A 110 8.03 27.59 -12.19
N PRO A 111 8.61 28.73 -11.77
CA PRO A 111 10.06 28.89 -11.72
C PRO A 111 10.71 27.88 -10.75
N ALA A 112 11.96 27.48 -11.02
CA ALA A 112 12.74 26.62 -10.14
C ALA A 112 13.24 27.42 -8.92
N GLN A 113 12.38 27.57 -7.91
CA GLN A 113 12.66 28.40 -6.74
C GLN A 113 12.11 27.85 -5.42
N TYR A 114 11.53 26.64 -5.47
CA TYR A 114 10.85 26.04 -4.34
C TYR A 114 11.63 24.86 -3.79
N THR A 115 11.39 24.54 -2.53
CA THR A 115 11.53 23.15 -2.06
C THR A 115 10.14 22.52 -2.18
N LEU A 116 9.99 21.52 -3.04
CA LEU A 116 8.72 20.79 -3.14
C LEU A 116 8.78 19.62 -2.16
N GLU A 117 7.89 19.61 -1.17
CA GLU A 117 7.78 18.51 -0.24
C GLU A 117 6.96 17.38 -0.89
N PRO A 118 7.44 16.13 -0.89
CA PRO A 118 6.65 15.01 -1.37
C PRO A 118 5.38 14.89 -0.51
N PRO A 119 4.17 14.72 -1.08
CA PRO A 119 2.99 14.47 -0.28
C PRO A 119 3.13 13.13 0.45
N VAL A 120 2.40 13.00 1.56
CA VAL A 120 2.31 11.73 2.32
C VAL A 120 1.25 10.79 1.71
N ASN A 121 0.53 11.21 0.66
CA ASN A 121 -0.56 10.43 0.08
C ASN A 121 -0.24 9.78 -1.26
N ARG A 122 -0.93 8.64 -1.46
CA ARG A 122 -0.82 7.67 -2.54
C ARG A 122 0.63 7.25 -2.77
N GLY A 123 1.02 6.19 -2.06
CA GLY A 123 2.29 5.51 -2.20
C GLY A 123 2.49 4.98 -3.61
N GLY A 124 2.93 5.85 -4.51
CA GLY A 124 3.52 5.41 -5.76
C GLY A 124 4.77 4.59 -5.45
N PRO A 125 5.02 3.51 -6.20
CA PRO A 125 6.18 2.67 -5.97
C PRO A 125 7.47 3.48 -6.04
N SER A 126 8.23 3.43 -4.94
CA SER A 126 9.67 3.67 -4.88
C SER A 126 10.21 4.81 -5.75
N GLY A 127 9.84 6.04 -5.40
CA GLY A 127 10.53 7.25 -5.85
C GLY A 127 9.64 8.32 -6.45
N PHE A 128 8.38 8.01 -6.75
CA PHE A 128 7.41 8.92 -7.34
C PHE A 128 6.09 8.81 -6.57
N MET A 129 5.63 9.89 -5.95
CA MET A 129 4.38 9.92 -5.18
C MET A 129 3.25 10.52 -6.02
N ASP A 130 2.03 10.02 -5.85
CA ASP A 130 0.84 10.58 -6.52
C ASP A 130 0.36 11.86 -5.79
N CYS A 131 0.12 12.94 -6.51
CA CYS A 131 -0.18 14.26 -5.94
C CYS A 131 -1.53 14.82 -6.42
N ASP A 132 -2.45 15.15 -5.53
CA ASP A 132 -3.64 15.96 -5.87
C ASP A 132 -3.41 17.47 -5.65
N VAL A 133 -2.44 17.80 -4.80
CA VAL A 133 -2.01 19.18 -4.47
C VAL A 133 -0.49 19.17 -4.30
N PHE A 134 0.19 20.19 -4.84
CA PHE A 134 1.63 20.37 -4.68
C PHE A 134 1.91 21.50 -3.67
N ARG A 135 2.81 21.21 -2.72
CA ARG A 135 3.24 22.16 -1.69
C ARG A 135 4.61 22.71 -2.04
N ALA A 136 4.66 24.01 -2.26
CA ALA A 136 5.87 24.72 -2.61
C ALA A 136 6.36 25.54 -1.43
N VAL A 137 7.50 25.12 -0.87
CA VAL A 137 8.07 25.69 0.35
C VAL A 137 9.15 26.70 0.00
N GLN A 138 9.08 27.87 0.64
CA GLN A 138 10.13 28.88 0.65
C GLN A 138 10.33 29.37 2.08
N GLY A 139 11.46 29.01 2.70
CA GLY A 139 11.67 29.27 4.13
C GLY A 139 10.73 28.44 5.00
N ASP A 140 9.96 29.09 5.87
CA ASP A 140 8.93 28.50 6.74
C ASP A 140 7.51 28.64 6.18
N ARG A 141 7.40 29.08 4.92
CA ARG A 141 6.13 29.40 4.25
C ARG A 141 5.82 28.45 3.10
N VAL A 142 4.54 28.25 2.85
CA VAL A 142 4.01 27.31 1.86
C VAL A 142 3.04 28.01 0.91
N THR A 143 3.23 27.76 -0.39
CA THR A 143 2.29 28.04 -1.47
C THR A 143 1.66 26.72 -1.94
N LEU A 144 0.37 26.73 -2.26
CA LEU A 144 -0.35 25.58 -2.80
C LEU A 144 -0.59 25.71 -4.29
N PHE A 145 -0.42 24.59 -4.99
CA PHE A 145 -0.80 24.42 -6.39
C PHE A 145 -1.72 23.21 -6.51
N ASN A 146 -2.79 23.31 -7.28
CA ASN A 146 -3.67 22.17 -7.54
C ASN A 146 -3.03 21.14 -8.48
N ALA A 147 -3.72 20.03 -8.73
CA ALA A 147 -3.29 18.97 -9.66
C ALA A 147 -2.87 19.48 -11.04
N ASN A 148 -3.48 20.56 -11.57
CA ASN A 148 -3.14 21.14 -12.87
C ASN A 148 -1.89 22.04 -12.84
N GLY A 149 -1.26 22.20 -11.67
CA GLY A 149 -0.15 23.11 -11.42
C GLY A 149 -0.54 24.58 -11.35
N LYS A 150 -1.83 24.90 -11.21
CA LYS A 150 -2.30 26.26 -11.00
C LYS A 150 -2.13 26.63 -9.53
N GLN A 151 -1.57 27.81 -9.28
CA GLN A 151 -1.47 28.39 -7.94
C GLN A 151 -2.88 28.68 -7.38
N ILE A 152 -3.15 28.19 -6.17
CA ILE A 152 -4.45 28.32 -5.50
C ILE A 152 -4.36 29.04 -4.14
N SER A 153 -3.17 29.49 -3.75
CA SER A 153 -2.95 30.32 -2.55
C SER A 153 -2.05 31.49 -2.87
N GLN A 154 -2.01 32.51 -2.00
CA GLN A 154 -0.97 33.53 -2.10
C GLN A 154 0.42 32.90 -1.88
N ASP A 155 1.45 33.56 -2.42
CA ASP A 155 2.82 33.08 -2.24
C ASP A 155 3.23 33.12 -0.76
N GLY A 156 3.66 31.96 -0.26
CA GLY A 156 4.05 31.79 1.13
C GLY A 156 2.91 32.07 2.13
N GLU A 157 1.67 31.80 1.75
CA GLU A 157 0.50 32.11 2.58
C GLU A 157 0.44 31.32 3.88
N TYR A 158 0.81 30.04 3.82
CA TYR A 158 0.60 29.09 4.91
C TYR A 158 1.90 28.75 5.63
N ASP A 159 1.77 28.31 6.88
CA ASP A 159 2.91 27.86 7.68
C ASP A 159 3.31 26.44 7.26
N GLN A 160 4.61 26.14 7.30
CA GLN A 160 5.11 24.80 7.00
C GLN A 160 4.75 23.75 8.08
N GLN A 161 4.57 24.19 9.33
CA GLN A 161 4.32 23.32 10.49
C GLN A 161 2.82 22.97 10.63
N GLY A 162 2.49 21.69 10.85
CA GLY A 162 1.11 21.20 11.02
C GLY A 162 0.96 19.70 10.67
N GLU A 163 -0.19 19.11 11.02
CA GLU A 163 -0.52 17.70 10.78
C GLU A 163 -1.04 17.47 9.34
N SER A 164 -0.78 16.27 8.79
CA SER A 164 -1.32 15.66 7.55
C SER A 164 -1.74 16.59 6.40
N TRP A 165 -0.98 16.59 5.31
CA TRP A 165 -1.07 17.60 4.24
C TRP A 165 -1.60 17.09 2.91
N TYR A 166 -2.45 16.07 2.94
CA TYR A 166 -3.02 15.48 1.75
C TYR A 166 -4.46 15.92 1.53
N ALA A 167 -4.85 16.00 0.25
CA ALA A 167 -6.23 16.21 -0.10
C ALA A 167 -7.06 14.96 0.25
N VAL A 168 -8.19 15.15 0.90
CA VAL A 168 -9.20 14.13 1.17
C VAL A 168 -10.51 14.65 0.63
N GLU A 169 -11.08 13.93 -0.33
CA GLU A 169 -12.35 14.29 -0.96
C GLU A 169 -12.37 15.74 -1.47
N GLY A 170 -11.25 16.19 -2.06
CA GLY A 170 -11.11 17.54 -2.59
C GLY A 170 -10.84 18.63 -1.55
N ALA A 171 -10.65 18.32 -0.27
CA ALA A 171 -10.27 19.29 0.76
C ALA A 171 -8.84 19.04 1.25
N VAL A 172 -8.03 20.10 1.34
CA VAL A 172 -6.64 20.07 1.84
C VAL A 172 -6.53 20.85 3.16
N PRO A 173 -5.91 20.28 4.20
CA PRO A 173 -5.60 21.01 5.42
C PRO A 173 -4.63 22.16 5.18
N VAL A 174 -4.92 23.32 5.79
CA VAL A 174 -4.09 24.52 5.71
C VAL A 174 -3.85 25.09 7.10
N THR A 175 -2.62 25.54 7.39
CA THR A 175 -2.26 26.11 8.70
C THR A 175 -1.75 27.54 8.55
N LYS A 176 -2.22 28.43 9.43
CA LYS A 176 -1.80 29.84 9.49
C LYS A 176 -1.77 30.32 10.93
N ASN A 177 -0.61 30.82 11.36
CA ASN A 177 -0.31 31.20 12.73
C ASN A 177 -0.57 30.08 13.75
N GLY A 178 -0.26 28.82 13.39
CA GLY A 178 -0.47 27.64 14.23
C GLY A 178 -1.93 27.20 14.41
N LEU A 179 -2.86 27.79 13.67
CA LEU A 179 -4.26 27.35 13.59
C LEU A 179 -4.53 26.70 12.24
N SER A 180 -5.44 25.74 12.20
CA SER A 180 -5.81 24.94 11.04
C SER A 180 -7.20 25.29 10.50
N GLY A 181 -7.32 25.18 9.19
CA GLY A 181 -8.55 25.27 8.39
C GLY A 181 -8.51 24.24 7.27
N LEU A 182 -9.54 24.24 6.41
CA LEU A 182 -9.57 23.44 5.19
C LEU A 182 -9.74 24.35 4.00
N ALA A 183 -8.96 24.12 2.95
CA ALA A 183 -9.13 24.75 1.65
C ALA A 183 -9.57 23.71 0.61
N ASP A 184 -10.29 24.13 -0.41
CA ASP A 184 -10.61 23.32 -1.57
C ASP A 184 -9.34 23.07 -2.40
N ALA A 185 -9.04 21.81 -2.70
CA ALA A 185 -7.82 21.37 -3.35
C ALA A 185 -7.72 21.82 -4.83
N ALA A 186 -8.86 22.13 -5.47
CA ALA A 186 -8.90 22.55 -6.86
C ALA A 186 -8.82 24.09 -7.00
N THR A 187 -9.42 24.82 -6.08
CA THR A 187 -9.64 26.28 -6.19
C THR A 187 -8.91 27.08 -5.13
N GLY A 188 -8.59 26.49 -3.98
CA GLY A 188 -8.03 27.18 -2.81
C GLY A 188 -9.06 27.90 -1.94
N GLU A 189 -10.36 27.81 -2.26
CA GLU A 189 -11.41 28.41 -1.45
C GLU A 189 -11.39 27.84 -0.02
N ILE A 190 -11.51 28.70 0.99
CA ILE A 190 -11.53 28.26 2.39
C ILE A 190 -12.88 27.62 2.71
N LEU A 191 -12.89 26.30 2.82
CA LEU A 191 -14.05 25.47 3.18
C LEU A 191 -14.34 25.51 4.68
N VAL A 192 -13.28 25.50 5.50
CA VAL A 192 -13.38 25.66 6.96
C VAL A 192 -12.41 26.76 7.40
N PRO A 193 -12.87 27.79 8.14
CA PRO A 193 -12.02 28.88 8.60
C PRO A 193 -10.80 28.41 9.38
N ILE A 194 -9.69 29.14 9.25
CA ILE A 194 -8.42 28.85 9.93
C ILE A 194 -8.47 29.36 11.37
N GLU A 195 -9.23 28.67 12.22
CA GLU A 195 -9.44 29.05 13.62
C GLU A 195 -9.42 27.86 14.59
N TYR A 196 -9.10 26.66 14.11
CA TYR A 196 -9.11 25.42 14.86
C TYR A 196 -7.68 24.99 15.21
N THR A 197 -7.50 24.18 16.25
CA THR A 197 -6.20 23.51 16.51
C THR A 197 -6.04 22.26 15.66
N TYR A 198 -7.14 21.67 15.21
CA TYR A 198 -7.17 20.53 14.30
C TYR A 198 -8.47 20.55 13.50
N VAL A 199 -8.40 20.28 12.21
CA VAL A 199 -9.59 20.08 11.38
C VAL A 199 -9.29 19.07 10.28
N TYR A 200 -10.25 18.19 10.02
CA TYR A 200 -10.05 17.11 9.06
C TYR A 200 -11.38 16.63 8.45
N PRO A 201 -11.45 16.37 7.13
CA PRO A 201 -12.62 15.73 6.51
C PRO A 201 -12.84 14.32 7.05
N ILE A 202 -14.08 13.96 7.35
CA ILE A 202 -14.42 12.57 7.67
C ILE A 202 -14.69 11.86 6.33
N PRO A 203 -13.84 10.91 5.90
CA PRO A 203 -14.02 10.23 4.61
C PRO A 203 -15.36 9.49 4.56
N GLY A 204 -16.00 9.50 3.39
CA GLY A 204 -17.30 8.88 3.16
C GLY A 204 -18.45 9.55 3.91
N ARG A 205 -18.26 10.75 4.46
CA ARG A 205 -19.27 11.44 5.27
C ARG A 205 -19.45 12.91 4.90
N PRO A 206 -20.66 13.48 5.13
CA PRO A 206 -20.93 14.89 4.91
C PRO A 206 -20.42 15.77 6.07
N TYR A 207 -19.31 15.40 6.72
CA TYR A 207 -18.79 16.11 7.89
C TYR A 207 -17.30 16.46 7.84
N TYR A 208 -16.95 17.50 8.59
CA TYR A 208 -15.59 17.79 9.04
C TYR A 208 -15.51 17.55 10.55
N ARG A 209 -14.42 16.97 11.03
CA ARG A 209 -14.04 17.00 12.45
C ARG A 209 -13.25 18.27 12.70
N ALA A 210 -13.59 19.03 13.73
CA ALA A 210 -12.91 20.27 14.07
C ALA A 210 -12.70 20.39 15.58
N GLU A 211 -11.52 20.77 16.03
CA GLU A 211 -11.14 20.88 17.45
C GLU A 211 -10.52 22.25 17.72
N LYS A 212 -10.86 22.90 18.84
CA LYS A 212 -10.35 24.23 19.19
C LYS A 212 -9.27 24.24 20.28
N ASP A 213 -9.20 23.22 21.12
CA ASP A 213 -8.30 23.20 22.28
C ASP A 213 -7.77 21.80 22.66
N HIS A 214 -7.82 20.84 21.72
CA HIS A 214 -7.45 19.43 21.91
C HIS A 214 -8.24 18.66 22.99
N SER A 215 -9.26 19.28 23.61
CA SER A 215 -10.07 18.67 24.68
C SER A 215 -11.55 18.55 24.34
N GLN A 216 -12.00 19.36 23.37
CA GLN A 216 -13.34 19.39 22.82
C GLN A 216 -13.29 19.48 21.30
N GLY A 217 -14.19 18.77 20.63
CA GLY A 217 -14.31 18.75 19.18
C GLY A 217 -15.76 18.83 18.75
N ASP A 218 -16.00 19.41 17.58
CA ASP A 218 -17.30 19.41 16.93
C ASP A 218 -17.20 18.64 15.61
N ILE A 219 -18.30 17.97 15.26
CA ILE A 219 -18.52 17.41 13.94
C ILE A 219 -19.38 18.43 13.18
N LEU A 220 -18.80 19.07 12.18
CA LEU A 220 -19.41 20.14 11.40
C LEU A 220 -19.97 19.59 10.10
N ARG A 221 -21.16 20.03 9.68
CA ARG A 221 -21.72 19.68 8.37
C ARG A 221 -20.93 20.37 7.25
N LYS A 222 -20.54 19.61 6.22
CA LYS A 222 -19.87 20.15 5.03
C LYS A 222 -20.77 21.21 4.37
N GLY A 223 -20.17 22.31 3.92
CA GLY A 223 -20.86 23.44 3.30
C GLY A 223 -21.50 24.44 4.29
N THR A 224 -22.33 24.00 5.24
CA THR A 224 -23.00 24.92 6.18
C THR A 224 -22.17 25.24 7.43
N LEU A 225 -21.24 24.35 7.79
CA LEU A 225 -20.45 24.39 9.03
C LEU A 225 -21.29 24.40 10.32
N GLU A 226 -22.56 24.01 10.24
CA GLU A 226 -23.40 23.81 11.42
C GLU A 226 -22.89 22.61 12.23
N VAL A 227 -22.89 22.73 13.56
CA VAL A 227 -22.51 21.64 14.46
C VAL A 227 -23.56 20.55 14.40
N ALA A 228 -23.20 19.39 13.86
CA ALA A 228 -24.02 18.18 13.88
C ALA A 228 -23.91 17.46 15.23
N TYR A 229 -22.70 17.35 15.76
CA TYR A 229 -22.42 16.70 17.05
C TYR A 229 -21.34 17.47 17.80
N SER A 230 -21.55 17.70 19.09
CA SER A 230 -20.51 18.22 20.00
C SER A 230 -19.93 17.09 20.83
N LEU A 231 -18.60 17.01 20.83
CA LEU A 231 -17.81 15.98 21.50
C LEU A 231 -17.11 16.59 22.71
N GLY A 232 -17.50 16.13 23.89
CA GLY A 232 -16.78 16.40 25.13
C GLY A 232 -15.60 15.44 25.31
N THR A 233 -14.88 15.61 26.41
CA THR A 233 -13.78 14.72 26.77
C THR A 233 -14.29 13.29 26.99
N GLY A 234 -13.76 12.35 26.21
CA GLY A 234 -14.13 10.93 26.28
C GLY A 234 -15.35 10.54 25.42
N ASP A 235 -15.94 11.49 24.69
CA ASP A 235 -16.93 11.19 23.67
C ASP A 235 -16.23 10.73 22.39
N GLU A 236 -16.82 9.74 21.71
CA GLU A 236 -16.28 9.20 20.46
C GLU A 236 -17.34 9.25 19.37
N PHE A 237 -16.97 9.84 18.24
CA PHE A 237 -17.75 9.80 17.00
C PHE A 237 -17.06 8.91 15.98
N SER A 238 -17.82 8.04 15.32
CA SER A 238 -17.31 7.21 14.24
C SER A 238 -18.38 6.97 13.18
N PRO A 239 -18.04 7.03 11.88
CA PRO A 239 -18.92 6.49 10.85
C PRO A 239 -19.09 4.97 11.05
N LEU A 240 -20.31 4.48 10.86
CA LEU A 240 -20.64 3.05 10.83
C LEU A 240 -21.18 2.69 9.44
N GLY A 241 -20.28 2.28 8.54
CA GLY A 241 -20.62 1.95 7.15
C GLY A 241 -20.89 3.15 6.29
N GLU A 242 -21.87 3.06 5.39
CA GLU A 242 -22.32 4.19 4.58
C GLU A 242 -23.58 4.84 5.13
N GLU A 243 -24.32 4.19 6.03
CA GLU A 243 -25.70 4.60 6.35
C GLU A 243 -25.91 5.08 7.80
N ARG A 244 -24.93 4.92 8.70
CA ARG A 244 -25.09 5.23 10.12
C ARG A 244 -23.92 6.01 10.67
N ASP A 245 -24.23 6.85 11.66
CA ASP A 245 -23.23 7.48 12.51
C ASP A 245 -23.34 6.95 13.93
N LEU A 246 -22.18 6.78 14.57
CA LEU A 246 -22.06 6.33 15.94
C LEU A 246 -21.57 7.48 16.82
N LEU A 247 -22.25 7.73 17.93
CA LEU A 247 -21.79 8.61 19.00
C LEU A 247 -21.82 7.86 20.33
N TYR A 248 -20.66 7.58 20.90
CA TYR A 248 -20.53 7.09 22.26
C TYR A 248 -20.33 8.26 23.22
N GLN A 249 -21.28 8.46 24.14
CA GLN A 249 -21.27 9.58 25.06
C GLN A 249 -21.91 9.19 26.39
N ASN A 250 -21.22 9.46 27.50
CA ASN A 250 -21.69 9.18 28.86
C ASN A 250 -22.16 7.73 29.09
N GLY A 251 -21.42 6.74 28.58
CA GLY A 251 -21.78 5.31 28.73
C GLY A 251 -23.00 4.89 27.90
N THR A 252 -23.41 5.72 26.94
CA THR A 252 -24.50 5.43 26.02
C THR A 252 -23.99 5.51 24.60
N LEU A 253 -24.13 4.40 23.89
CA LEU A 253 -23.98 4.32 22.46
C LEU A 253 -25.25 4.84 21.78
N LYS A 254 -25.12 5.85 20.92
CA LYS A 254 -26.22 6.44 20.15
C LYS A 254 -25.97 6.23 18.66
N LEU A 255 -26.97 5.71 17.96
CA LEU A 255 -26.95 5.49 16.53
C LEU A 255 -27.83 6.53 15.85
N PHE A 256 -27.35 7.11 14.76
CA PHE A 256 -28.06 8.08 13.94
C PHE A 256 -28.09 7.62 12.48
N ASP A 257 -29.13 8.02 11.75
CA ASP A 257 -29.10 8.04 10.29
C ASP A 257 -28.21 9.19 9.79
N LEU A 258 -27.99 9.27 8.46
CA LEU A 258 -27.12 10.28 7.86
C LEU A 258 -27.72 11.70 7.93
N GLU A 259 -29.03 11.82 8.12
CA GLU A 259 -29.71 13.07 8.37
C GLU A 259 -29.46 13.58 9.81
N GLY A 260 -29.00 12.71 10.72
CA GLY A 260 -28.76 13.00 12.13
C GLY A 260 -29.98 12.73 13.02
N THR A 261 -30.93 11.94 12.55
CA THR A 261 -32.08 11.46 13.33
C THR A 261 -31.65 10.30 14.22
N PRO A 262 -31.97 10.32 15.53
CA PRO A 262 -31.68 9.19 16.40
C PRO A 262 -32.43 7.93 15.95
N VAL A 263 -31.69 6.85 15.74
CA VAL A 263 -32.21 5.51 15.42
C VAL A 263 -32.37 4.69 16.71
N LYS A 264 -31.30 4.59 17.51
CA LYS A 264 -31.29 3.77 18.73
C LYS A 264 -30.28 4.27 19.74
N ASN A 265 -30.60 4.09 21.02
CA ASN A 265 -29.69 4.35 22.15
C ASN A 265 -29.52 3.07 22.96
N MET A 266 -28.28 2.74 23.32
CA MET A 266 -27.92 1.54 24.06
C MET A 266 -26.99 1.92 25.20
N VAL A 267 -27.34 1.54 26.43
CA VAL A 267 -26.44 1.66 27.58
C VAL A 267 -25.48 0.49 27.52
N CYS A 268 -24.18 0.77 27.52
CA CYS A 268 -23.15 -0.26 27.43
C CYS A 268 -21.91 0.12 28.24
N ASP A 269 -21.11 -0.89 28.59
CA ASP A 269 -19.83 -0.71 29.27
C ASP A 269 -18.74 -0.28 28.27
N ALA A 270 -18.83 -0.78 27.04
CA ALA A 270 -17.91 -0.50 25.94
C ALA A 270 -18.54 -0.88 24.58
N VAL A 271 -17.99 -0.35 23.49
CA VAL A 271 -18.36 -0.69 22.11
C VAL A 271 -17.09 -0.82 21.25
N ASN A 272 -17.06 -1.80 20.35
CA ASN A 272 -16.10 -1.89 19.27
C ASN A 272 -16.86 -2.02 17.95
N ILE A 273 -16.43 -1.27 16.93
CA ILE A 273 -16.91 -1.48 15.56
C ILE A 273 -16.18 -2.70 15.02
N VAL A 274 -16.91 -3.78 14.77
CA VAL A 274 -16.40 -4.99 14.14
C VAL A 274 -16.94 -5.03 12.71
N ALA A 275 -16.41 -4.14 11.87
CA ALA A 275 -16.85 -4.01 10.48
C ALA A 275 -16.70 -5.34 9.71
N ARG A 276 -17.57 -5.54 8.72
CA ARG A 276 -17.44 -6.60 7.72
C ARG A 276 -16.66 -6.05 6.54
N ASP A 277 -15.56 -6.71 6.21
CA ASP A 277 -14.76 -6.40 5.04
C ASP A 277 -15.44 -7.01 3.80
N THR A 278 -16.53 -6.37 3.36
CA THR A 278 -17.35 -6.80 2.23
C THR A 278 -17.78 -5.59 1.42
N ASP A 279 -17.84 -5.72 0.09
CA ASP A 279 -18.42 -4.72 -0.82
C ASP A 279 -19.93 -4.45 -0.58
N GLU A 280 -20.58 -5.24 0.30
CA GLU A 280 -21.97 -5.07 0.67
C GLU A 280 -22.18 -3.88 1.63
N ILE A 281 -22.76 -2.83 1.09
CA ILE A 281 -23.23 -1.66 1.83
C ILE A 281 -24.29 -2.09 2.87
N GLY A 282 -24.14 -1.64 4.13
CA GLY A 282 -25.20 -1.76 5.16
C GLY A 282 -25.06 -2.92 6.16
N VAL A 283 -23.98 -3.69 6.15
CA VAL A 283 -23.83 -4.89 7.03
C VAL A 283 -22.82 -4.75 8.17
N ASN A 284 -22.58 -3.53 8.65
CA ASN A 284 -21.70 -3.35 9.81
C ASN A 284 -22.24 -4.03 11.05
N ARG A 285 -21.31 -4.45 11.91
CA ARG A 285 -21.58 -5.12 13.16
C ARG A 285 -20.93 -4.35 14.29
N LEU A 286 -21.60 -4.37 15.43
CA LEU A 286 -21.11 -3.76 16.66
C LEU A 286 -20.89 -4.87 17.66
N ALA A 287 -19.70 -4.93 18.25
CA ALA A 287 -19.46 -5.69 19.45
C ALA A 287 -19.73 -4.76 20.63
N VAL A 288 -20.73 -5.09 21.44
CA VAL A 288 -21.15 -4.25 22.56
C VAL A 288 -20.98 -5.04 23.85
N GLN A 289 -20.36 -4.40 24.86
CA GLN A 289 -20.14 -5.00 26.17
C GLN A 289 -21.26 -4.61 27.14
N GLU A 290 -21.86 -5.61 27.76
CA GLU A 290 -22.92 -5.48 28.75
C GLU A 290 -22.65 -6.41 29.93
N GLY A 291 -22.54 -5.85 31.14
CA GLY A 291 -22.26 -6.63 32.35
C GLY A 291 -20.93 -7.37 32.27
N GLY A 292 -19.94 -6.79 31.58
CA GLY A 292 -18.62 -7.38 31.35
C GLY A 292 -18.56 -8.52 30.33
N LYS A 293 -19.66 -8.82 29.62
CA LYS A 293 -19.69 -9.79 28.51
C LYS A 293 -20.05 -9.10 27.20
N TRP A 294 -19.49 -9.61 26.10
CA TRP A 294 -19.71 -9.05 24.78
C TRP A 294 -20.84 -9.76 24.05
N ALA A 295 -21.57 -9.00 23.23
CA ALA A 295 -22.61 -9.42 22.29
C ALA A 295 -22.34 -8.79 20.92
N ILE A 296 -22.89 -9.39 19.86
CA ILE A 296 -22.91 -8.80 18.52
C ILE A 296 -24.30 -8.21 18.26
N TYR A 297 -24.29 -7.00 17.73
CA TYR A 297 -25.43 -6.25 17.24
C TYR A 297 -25.25 -5.94 15.74
N ASP A 298 -26.36 -5.76 15.02
CA ASP A 298 -26.32 -5.22 13.66
C ASP A 298 -26.13 -3.69 13.65
N GLY A 299 -26.09 -3.10 12.46
CA GLY A 299 -25.91 -1.66 12.26
C GLY A 299 -27.08 -0.80 12.73
N ASP A 300 -28.26 -1.39 12.94
CA ASP A 300 -29.45 -0.74 13.52
C ASP A 300 -29.51 -0.92 15.05
N GLY A 301 -28.52 -1.62 15.61
CA GLY A 301 -28.42 -1.93 17.03
C GLY A 301 -29.40 -3.02 17.46
N GLU A 302 -29.90 -3.86 16.56
CA GLU A 302 -30.65 -5.07 16.93
C GLU A 302 -29.70 -6.21 17.33
N LEU A 303 -30.11 -6.95 18.37
CA LEU A 303 -29.30 -7.99 18.98
C LEU A 303 -29.20 -9.20 18.05
N ILE A 304 -27.97 -9.60 17.69
CA ILE A 304 -27.70 -10.83 16.94
C ILE A 304 -27.33 -11.97 17.89
N THR A 305 -26.46 -11.71 18.86
CA THR A 305 -26.02 -12.71 19.85
C THR A 305 -26.16 -12.20 21.27
N ASN A 306 -26.47 -13.09 22.22
CA ASN A 306 -26.57 -12.73 23.63
C ASN A 306 -25.19 -12.34 24.22
N PRO A 307 -25.14 -11.48 25.26
CA PRO A 307 -23.90 -11.06 25.91
C PRO A 307 -23.31 -12.19 26.77
N VAL A 308 -22.62 -13.13 26.12
CA VAL A 308 -22.03 -14.31 26.76
C VAL A 308 -20.55 -14.52 26.41
N TYR A 309 -19.98 -13.65 25.58
CA TYR A 309 -18.64 -13.81 25.05
C TYR A 309 -17.61 -13.04 25.89
N ASP A 310 -16.41 -13.61 26.01
CA ASP A 310 -15.30 -13.00 26.75
C ASP A 310 -14.62 -11.91 25.91
N SER A 311 -14.51 -12.13 24.60
CA SER A 311 -13.95 -11.21 23.61
C SER A 311 -14.30 -11.62 22.18
N PHE A 312 -14.10 -10.72 21.22
CA PHE A 312 -14.13 -10.99 19.78
C PHE A 312 -12.77 -10.65 19.16
N GLY A 313 -12.53 -11.13 17.94
CA GLY A 313 -11.49 -10.59 17.06
C GLY A 313 -11.75 -9.12 16.71
N PRO A 314 -10.76 -8.42 16.13
CA PRO A 314 -10.85 -6.98 15.87
C PRO A 314 -11.92 -6.59 14.86
N SER A 315 -12.21 -7.46 13.88
CA SER A 315 -13.22 -7.25 12.84
C SER A 315 -13.71 -8.59 12.29
N PHE A 316 -14.79 -8.56 11.52
CA PHE A 316 -15.11 -9.69 10.65
C PHE A 316 -14.09 -9.77 9.51
N GLN A 317 -13.81 -10.99 9.09
CA GLN A 317 -12.98 -11.33 7.95
C GLN A 317 -13.92 -11.99 6.94
N GLY A 318 -14.34 -11.22 5.93
CA GLY A 318 -15.53 -11.53 5.15
C GLY A 318 -16.77 -11.71 6.04
N ASP A 319 -17.30 -12.92 6.06
CA ASP A 319 -18.55 -13.28 6.76
C ASP A 319 -18.35 -13.82 8.18
N TYR A 320 -17.10 -13.95 8.62
CA TYR A 320 -16.77 -14.69 9.85
C TYR A 320 -16.01 -13.83 10.86
N ILE A 321 -16.20 -14.12 12.14
CA ILE A 321 -15.44 -13.50 13.23
C ILE A 321 -14.98 -14.54 14.24
N ALA A 322 -13.74 -14.39 14.71
CA ALA A 322 -13.24 -15.15 15.85
C ALA A 322 -13.88 -14.64 17.15
N PHE A 323 -14.29 -15.56 18.01
CA PHE A 323 -14.83 -15.22 19.32
C PHE A 323 -14.21 -16.08 20.41
N ARG A 324 -14.17 -15.53 21.63
CA ARG A 324 -13.72 -16.25 22.81
C ARG A 324 -14.86 -16.47 23.78
N ARG A 325 -15.02 -17.71 24.24
CA ARG A 325 -16.00 -18.07 25.26
C ARG A 325 -15.43 -19.11 26.21
N SER A 326 -15.54 -18.86 27.51
CA SER A 326 -14.98 -19.71 28.56
C SER A 326 -13.47 -19.94 28.36
N GLY A 327 -12.75 -18.91 27.91
CA GLY A 327 -11.31 -18.95 27.72
C GLY A 327 -10.79 -19.60 26.44
N LYS A 328 -11.65 -20.18 25.59
CA LYS A 328 -11.30 -20.82 24.32
C LYS A 328 -11.85 -20.07 23.11
N TRP A 329 -11.12 -20.12 21.99
CA TRP A 329 -11.49 -19.47 20.74
C TRP A 329 -12.25 -20.40 19.80
N GLY A 330 -13.23 -19.83 19.11
CA GLY A 330 -14.02 -20.43 18.02
C GLY A 330 -14.34 -19.37 16.96
N ILE A 331 -15.07 -19.76 15.92
CA ILE A 331 -15.50 -18.88 14.81
C ILE A 331 -17.03 -18.95 14.67
N MET A 332 -17.64 -17.82 14.39
CA MET A 332 -19.05 -17.69 14.05
C MET A 332 -19.22 -16.87 12.77
N ASP A 333 -20.34 -17.08 12.08
CA ASP A 333 -20.74 -16.24 10.96
C ASP A 333 -21.41 -14.93 11.42
N TYR A 334 -21.68 -14.03 10.47
CA TYR A 334 -22.32 -12.73 10.68
C TYR A 334 -23.77 -12.79 11.19
N THR A 335 -24.41 -13.97 11.16
CA THR A 335 -25.73 -14.22 11.74
C THR A 335 -25.65 -14.67 13.20
N GLY A 336 -24.44 -14.86 13.73
CA GLY A 336 -24.19 -15.33 15.08
C GLY A 336 -24.19 -16.86 15.22
N LYS A 337 -24.27 -17.60 14.11
CA LYS A 337 -24.19 -19.07 14.13
C LYS A 337 -22.74 -19.47 14.33
N ILE A 338 -22.49 -20.25 15.39
CA ILE A 338 -21.18 -20.84 15.66
C ILE A 338 -20.90 -21.92 14.60
N THR A 339 -19.86 -21.71 13.79
CA THR A 339 -19.42 -22.64 12.75
C THR A 339 -18.25 -23.50 13.22
N ILE A 340 -17.32 -22.91 13.97
CA ILE A 340 -16.21 -23.60 14.65
C ILE A 340 -16.32 -23.37 16.15
N LYS A 341 -16.45 -24.45 16.93
CA LYS A 341 -16.71 -24.40 18.36
C LYS A 341 -15.51 -23.86 19.14
N PRO A 342 -15.77 -23.22 20.29
CA PRO A 342 -14.71 -22.68 21.13
C PRO A 342 -13.94 -23.80 21.85
N ARG A 343 -12.84 -24.26 21.26
CA ARG A 343 -11.91 -25.24 21.87
C ARG A 343 -10.43 -24.90 21.66
N TRP A 344 -10.14 -23.99 20.74
CA TRP A 344 -8.80 -23.62 20.31
C TRP A 344 -8.16 -22.68 21.33
N ASP A 345 -6.84 -22.82 21.51
CA ASP A 345 -6.06 -21.94 22.38
C ASP A 345 -5.88 -20.55 21.76
N ASP A 346 -5.82 -20.49 20.43
CA ASP A 346 -5.78 -19.25 19.65
C ASP A 346 -6.31 -19.48 18.23
N ILE A 347 -6.73 -18.39 17.57
CA ILE A 347 -7.18 -18.40 16.16
C ILE A 347 -6.62 -17.18 15.46
N ILE A 348 -5.98 -17.41 14.32
CA ILE A 348 -5.66 -16.36 13.35
C ILE A 348 -6.65 -16.53 12.20
N LEU A 349 -7.49 -15.54 11.97
CA LEU A 349 -8.55 -15.56 10.95
C LEU A 349 -8.23 -14.55 9.85
N SER A 350 -8.44 -14.94 8.60
CA SER A 350 -8.48 -14.07 7.41
C SER A 350 -9.75 -14.34 6.61
N GLU A 351 -10.01 -13.52 5.59
CA GLU A 351 -11.16 -13.70 4.69
C GLU A 351 -11.08 -15.02 3.91
N TYR A 352 -9.88 -15.57 3.72
CA TYR A 352 -9.61 -16.78 2.95
C TYR A 352 -9.55 -18.05 3.81
N GLY A 353 -9.51 -17.94 5.14
CA GLY A 353 -9.41 -19.10 6.01
C GLY A 353 -8.95 -18.80 7.43
N ALA A 354 -8.66 -19.84 8.20
CA ALA A 354 -8.23 -19.72 9.58
C ALA A 354 -7.09 -20.68 9.91
N VAL A 355 -6.17 -20.20 10.73
CA VAL A 355 -5.19 -21.02 11.47
C VAL A 355 -5.68 -21.21 12.89
N LEU A 356 -5.76 -22.47 13.31
CA LEU A 356 -6.35 -22.88 14.58
C LEU A 356 -5.27 -23.53 15.46
N TYR A 357 -5.02 -22.97 16.64
CA TYR A 357 -3.95 -23.42 17.54
C TYR A 357 -4.46 -24.33 18.67
N GLU A 358 -3.73 -25.40 18.90
CA GLU A 358 -3.88 -26.30 20.05
C GLU A 358 -2.49 -26.59 20.64
N GLY A 359 -2.19 -25.95 21.78
CA GLY A 359 -0.86 -25.95 22.37
C GLY A 359 0.20 -25.30 21.49
N ASN A 360 1.22 -26.06 21.09
CA ASN A 360 2.32 -25.62 20.21
C ASN A 360 2.17 -26.14 18.78
N LYS A 361 0.97 -26.61 18.43
CA LYS A 361 0.65 -27.15 17.13
C LYS A 361 -0.52 -26.38 16.55
N CYS A 362 -0.59 -26.33 15.23
CA CYS A 362 -1.66 -25.66 14.52
C CYS A 362 -2.15 -26.47 13.33
N THR A 363 -3.35 -26.14 12.88
CA THR A 363 -3.90 -26.60 11.60
C THR A 363 -4.52 -25.42 10.88
N ALA A 364 -4.78 -25.56 9.59
CA ALA A 364 -5.44 -24.51 8.80
C ALA A 364 -6.64 -25.06 8.04
N THR A 365 -7.61 -24.19 7.78
CA THR A 365 -8.80 -24.50 6.99
C THR A 365 -9.28 -23.29 6.21
N THR A 366 -9.73 -23.51 4.98
CA THR A 366 -10.46 -22.52 4.16
C THR A 366 -11.99 -22.63 4.37
N GLU A 367 -12.45 -23.69 5.01
CA GLU A 367 -13.87 -24.02 5.21
C GLU A 367 -14.38 -23.45 6.52
N LEU A 368 -14.66 -22.15 6.54
CA LEU A 368 -15.05 -21.41 7.75
C LEU A 368 -16.49 -21.66 8.20
N ASP A 369 -17.31 -22.35 7.39
CA ASP A 369 -18.74 -22.60 7.63
C ASP A 369 -19.02 -23.87 8.46
N ARG A 370 -17.97 -24.68 8.72
CA ARG A 370 -18.05 -25.98 9.41
C ARG A 370 -16.80 -26.27 10.25
N GLU A 371 -16.89 -27.30 11.11
CA GLU A 371 -15.70 -27.81 11.81
C GLU A 371 -14.73 -28.48 10.84
N PRO A 372 -13.41 -28.30 11.00
CA PRO A 372 -12.42 -28.94 10.15
C PRO A 372 -12.40 -30.46 10.39
N ASP A 373 -12.43 -31.24 9.32
CA ASP A 373 -12.39 -32.70 9.35
C ASP A 373 -10.96 -33.21 9.55
N GLY A 374 -10.71 -33.99 10.62
CA GLY A 374 -9.54 -34.88 10.73
C GLY A 374 -8.16 -34.23 10.49
N ALA A 375 -8.00 -32.96 10.87
CA ALA A 375 -6.94 -32.10 10.36
C ALA A 375 -5.52 -32.52 10.82
N LEU A 376 -4.57 -32.50 9.89
CA LEU A 376 -3.15 -32.69 10.19
C LEU A 376 -2.63 -31.48 10.99
N MET A 377 -1.77 -31.76 11.97
CA MET A 377 -1.18 -30.75 12.84
C MET A 377 0.28 -30.47 12.44
N TYR A 378 0.61 -29.20 12.30
CA TYR A 378 1.92 -28.69 11.87
C TYR A 378 2.67 -28.00 13.03
N ASP A 379 3.98 -27.81 12.87
CA ASP A 379 4.78 -27.00 13.83
C ASP A 379 4.39 -25.53 13.72
N GLU A 380 4.30 -25.03 12.49
CA GLU A 380 3.82 -23.70 12.15
C GLU A 380 3.12 -23.72 10.79
N ILE A 381 2.17 -22.82 10.57
CA ILE A 381 1.47 -22.62 9.30
C ILE A 381 1.16 -21.13 9.15
N GLY A 382 1.34 -20.63 7.93
CA GLY A 382 1.08 -19.24 7.58
C GLY A 382 -0.41 -18.93 7.41
N HIS A 383 -0.69 -17.79 6.80
CA HIS A 383 -2.04 -17.40 6.39
C HIS A 383 -2.34 -17.90 4.98
N TYR A 384 -3.62 -18.19 4.70
CA TYR A 384 -4.07 -18.42 3.34
C TYR A 384 -3.96 -17.13 2.52
N SER A 385 -3.35 -17.25 1.35
CA SER A 385 -3.35 -16.21 0.31
C SER A 385 -4.72 -16.10 -0.36
N GLU A 386 -4.96 -15.04 -1.13
CA GLU A 386 -6.19 -14.86 -1.91
C GLU A 386 -6.49 -16.05 -2.83
N ASN A 387 -5.45 -16.68 -3.38
CA ASN A 387 -5.56 -17.81 -4.29
C ASN A 387 -5.62 -19.18 -3.56
N GLY A 388 -5.89 -19.18 -2.25
CA GLY A 388 -6.13 -20.41 -1.48
C GLY A 388 -4.89 -21.22 -1.06
N TYR A 389 -3.68 -20.67 -1.18
CA TYR A 389 -2.46 -21.36 -0.77
C TYR A 389 -1.95 -20.91 0.61
N VAL A 390 -1.31 -21.83 1.35
CA VAL A 390 -0.68 -21.51 2.64
C VAL A 390 0.63 -22.25 2.82
N TRP A 391 1.66 -21.59 3.35
CA TRP A 391 2.90 -22.27 3.69
C TRP A 391 2.80 -22.97 5.04
N PHE A 392 3.53 -24.06 5.22
CA PHE A 392 3.66 -24.73 6.50
C PHE A 392 5.11 -25.09 6.81
N GLU A 393 5.46 -25.05 8.09
CA GLU A 393 6.71 -25.60 8.60
C GLU A 393 6.48 -27.00 9.16
N LYS A 394 7.36 -27.93 8.75
CA LYS A 394 7.47 -29.25 9.35
C LYS A 394 8.93 -29.66 9.42
N ASP A 395 9.40 -29.98 10.63
CA ASP A 395 10.78 -30.42 10.87
C ASP A 395 11.85 -29.40 10.38
N GLY A 396 11.60 -28.10 10.54
CA GLY A 396 12.54 -27.05 10.13
C GLY A 396 12.60 -26.77 8.63
N LYS A 397 11.61 -27.23 7.87
CA LYS A 397 11.51 -27.03 6.42
C LYS A 397 10.13 -26.54 6.05
N TYR A 398 10.08 -25.72 5.00
CA TYR A 398 8.85 -25.09 4.52
C TYR A 398 8.31 -25.79 3.28
N GLY A 399 7.00 -26.03 3.30
CA GLY A 399 6.20 -26.54 2.18
C GLY A 399 4.98 -25.67 1.92
N LEU A 400 4.17 -26.06 0.93
CA LEU A 400 2.97 -25.34 0.52
C LEU A 400 1.77 -26.28 0.47
N LEU A 401 0.63 -25.82 0.98
CA LEU A 401 -0.67 -26.47 0.86
C LEU A 401 -1.58 -25.70 -0.11
N ASP A 402 -2.47 -26.40 -0.80
CA ASP A 402 -3.65 -25.80 -1.44
C ASP A 402 -4.81 -25.61 -0.45
N ASP A 403 -5.92 -25.07 -0.93
CA ASP A 403 -7.14 -24.76 -0.18
C ASP A 403 -7.80 -26.02 0.40
N ALA A 404 -7.66 -27.15 -0.28
CA ALA A 404 -8.09 -28.46 0.17
C ALA A 404 -7.12 -29.11 1.19
N GLY A 405 -5.99 -28.47 1.50
CA GLY A 405 -4.98 -28.97 2.43
C GLY A 405 -4.05 -30.04 1.84
N ASN A 406 -4.03 -30.21 0.51
CA ASN A 406 -3.08 -31.09 -0.15
C ASN A 406 -1.70 -30.44 -0.21
N VAL A 407 -0.65 -31.24 -0.06
CA VAL A 407 0.73 -30.77 -0.19
C VAL A 407 1.07 -30.49 -1.66
N VAL A 408 1.03 -29.23 -2.05
CA VAL A 408 1.47 -28.71 -3.36
C VAL A 408 2.99 -28.72 -3.46
N MET A 409 3.67 -28.36 -2.38
CA MET A 409 5.13 -28.43 -2.29
C MET A 409 5.56 -29.09 -0.99
N THR A 410 6.29 -30.20 -1.11
CA THR A 410 6.84 -30.89 0.07
C THR A 410 7.90 -30.04 0.78
N PRO A 411 8.03 -30.14 2.11
CA PRO A 411 9.03 -29.39 2.87
C PRO A 411 10.46 -29.60 2.36
N ARG A 412 11.01 -28.59 1.68
CA ARG A 412 12.35 -28.65 1.07
C ARG A 412 13.13 -27.34 1.15
N GLN A 413 12.47 -26.22 1.43
CA GLN A 413 13.07 -24.89 1.42
C GLN A 413 13.50 -24.44 2.83
N GLN A 414 14.46 -23.51 2.87
CA GLN A 414 15.02 -22.96 4.12
C GLN A 414 14.24 -21.76 4.66
N GLY A 415 13.31 -21.18 3.89
CA GLY A 415 12.51 -20.02 4.30
C GLY A 415 11.02 -20.13 3.91
N PRO A 416 10.16 -19.28 4.50
CA PRO A 416 8.72 -19.22 4.21
C PRO A 416 8.40 -19.00 2.73
N ILE A 417 7.25 -19.54 2.30
CA ILE A 417 6.75 -19.39 0.93
C ILE A 417 5.51 -18.49 0.98
N TYR A 418 5.52 -17.39 0.25
CA TYR A 418 4.36 -16.51 0.16
C TYR A 418 3.62 -16.83 -1.14
N GLY A 419 2.36 -17.28 -1.02
CA GLY A 419 1.49 -17.51 -2.18
C GLY A 419 0.53 -16.37 -2.44
N GLY A 420 -0.02 -16.34 -3.67
CA GLY A 420 -1.10 -15.44 -4.08
C GLY A 420 -0.80 -13.95 -3.90
N MET A 421 0.39 -13.49 -4.33
CA MET A 421 0.67 -12.07 -4.38
C MET A 421 -0.02 -11.44 -5.60
N PRO A 422 -0.65 -10.25 -5.45
CA PRO A 422 -1.26 -9.54 -6.57
C PRO A 422 -0.29 -9.36 -7.75
N GLY A 423 -0.80 -9.57 -8.96
CA GLY A 423 -0.03 -9.42 -10.20
C GLY A 423 0.73 -10.68 -10.67
N LEU A 424 0.80 -11.73 -9.85
CA LEU A 424 1.33 -13.04 -10.27
C LEU A 424 0.22 -14.02 -10.67
N GLU A 425 0.53 -14.92 -11.59
CA GLU A 425 -0.38 -16.00 -12.00
C GLU A 425 -0.50 -17.12 -10.96
N ASP A 426 -1.60 -17.87 -11.02
CA ASP A 426 -1.81 -19.05 -10.19
C ASP A 426 -0.69 -20.08 -10.37
N GLY A 427 -0.17 -20.59 -9.25
CA GLY A 427 0.97 -21.52 -9.28
C GLY A 427 2.35 -20.84 -9.34
N VAL A 428 2.39 -19.50 -9.28
CA VAL A 428 3.60 -18.70 -9.11
C VAL A 428 3.67 -18.16 -7.67
N PHE A 429 4.79 -18.42 -6.98
CA PHE A 429 4.95 -18.18 -5.55
C PHE A 429 6.25 -17.44 -5.26
N LEU A 430 6.25 -16.58 -4.25
CA LEU A 430 7.47 -16.01 -3.70
C LEU A 430 8.06 -16.92 -2.64
N VAL A 431 9.39 -16.99 -2.57
CA VAL A 431 10.11 -17.69 -1.51
C VAL A 431 11.11 -16.76 -0.86
N GLU A 432 11.03 -16.61 0.46
CA GLU A 432 11.96 -15.78 1.21
C GLU A 432 13.39 -16.32 1.06
N GLY A 433 14.30 -15.44 0.66
CA GLY A 433 15.73 -15.69 0.58
C GLY A 433 16.48 -15.17 1.81
N ASP A 434 17.73 -15.62 1.96
CA ASP A 434 18.54 -15.33 3.16
C ASP A 434 19.32 -14.00 3.09
N ASN A 435 19.15 -13.20 2.03
CA ASN A 435 19.97 -12.00 1.77
C ASN A 435 19.47 -10.73 2.48
N GLY A 436 18.59 -10.87 3.47
CA GLY A 436 18.03 -9.78 4.25
C GLY A 436 16.52 -9.61 4.04
N PRO A 437 15.89 -8.65 4.74
CA PRO A 437 14.46 -8.42 4.64
C PRO A 437 14.05 -8.09 3.20
N ASN A 438 12.94 -8.68 2.75
CA ASN A 438 12.36 -8.54 1.40
C ASN A 438 13.18 -9.16 0.25
N SER A 439 14.08 -10.10 0.55
CA SER A 439 14.72 -10.99 -0.45
C SER A 439 13.74 -12.08 -0.86
N PHE A 440 13.34 -12.13 -2.12
CA PHE A 440 12.40 -13.15 -2.62
C PHE A 440 12.87 -13.77 -3.93
N GLY A 441 12.82 -15.09 -4.04
CA GLY A 441 12.84 -15.79 -5.33
C GLY A 441 11.42 -16.01 -5.86
N VAL A 442 11.29 -16.27 -7.16
CA VAL A 442 10.01 -16.72 -7.77
C VAL A 442 10.09 -18.20 -8.07
N ILE A 443 9.09 -18.95 -7.63
CA ILE A 443 8.86 -20.33 -8.03
C ILE A 443 7.61 -20.37 -8.89
N SER A 444 7.70 -20.94 -10.09
CA SER A 444 6.54 -21.30 -10.91
C SER A 444 6.49 -22.81 -11.07
N ASN A 445 5.33 -23.43 -10.84
CA ASN A 445 5.12 -24.87 -11.01
C ASN A 445 6.17 -25.75 -10.28
N GLY A 446 6.58 -25.32 -9.08
CA GLY A 446 7.58 -26.03 -8.26
C GLY A 446 9.04 -25.91 -8.73
N LYS A 447 9.33 -25.05 -9.72
CA LYS A 447 10.69 -24.73 -10.18
C LYS A 447 11.03 -23.27 -9.90
N MET A 448 12.25 -23.01 -9.46
CA MET A 448 12.77 -21.66 -9.31
C MET A 448 12.93 -21.01 -10.69
N VAL A 449 12.21 -19.90 -10.92
CA VAL A 449 12.26 -19.08 -12.13
C VAL A 449 13.13 -17.84 -11.91
N LEU A 450 13.06 -17.23 -10.72
CA LEU A 450 13.97 -16.16 -10.31
C LEU A 450 14.70 -16.55 -9.03
N PRO A 451 16.04 -16.42 -8.96
CA PRO A 451 16.83 -16.86 -7.82
C PRO A 451 16.49 -16.08 -6.54
N LEU A 452 16.76 -16.69 -5.40
CA LEU A 452 16.51 -16.17 -4.03
C LEU A 452 17.22 -14.84 -3.71
N GLU A 453 18.09 -14.37 -4.59
CA GLU A 453 18.80 -13.10 -4.48
C GLU A 453 18.03 -11.93 -5.13
N SER A 454 16.84 -12.14 -5.67
CA SER A 454 16.03 -11.08 -6.27
C SER A 454 15.29 -10.28 -5.18
N LEU A 455 15.21 -8.95 -5.29
CA LEU A 455 14.37 -8.12 -4.41
C LEU A 455 13.09 -7.79 -5.17
N ILE A 456 12.07 -8.64 -5.04
CA ILE A 456 10.84 -8.46 -5.80
C ILE A 456 9.90 -7.58 -5.01
N PHE A 457 9.51 -6.46 -5.61
CA PHE A 457 8.49 -5.57 -5.10
C PHE A 457 7.22 -5.82 -5.89
N LEU A 458 6.55 -6.93 -5.56
CA LEU A 458 5.20 -7.15 -6.05
C LEU A 458 4.31 -6.12 -5.40
N GLN A 459 3.84 -5.15 -6.17
CA GLN A 459 2.79 -4.29 -5.69
C GLN A 459 1.51 -5.12 -5.56
N GLY A 460 1.12 -5.40 -4.32
CA GLY A 460 -0.23 -5.04 -3.92
C GLY A 460 -0.24 -3.55 -3.55
N ILE A 461 -1.38 -2.88 -3.71
CA ILE A 461 -1.71 -1.57 -3.08
C ILE A 461 -1.43 -0.33 -3.94
N ASN A 462 -2.11 -0.21 -5.08
CA ASN A 462 -3.08 0.87 -5.40
C ASN A 462 -3.72 0.54 -6.75
N SER A 463 -4.75 -0.31 -6.74
CA SER A 463 -5.48 -0.79 -7.94
C SER A 463 -6.35 0.29 -8.60
N TYR A 464 -5.86 1.53 -8.70
CA TYR A 464 -6.48 2.55 -9.53
C TYR A 464 -6.19 2.31 -11.03
N TYR A 465 -5.13 1.56 -11.33
CA TYR A 465 -4.66 1.27 -12.68
C TYR A 465 -4.75 -0.22 -12.98
N ASP A 466 -5.91 -0.59 -13.50
CA ASP A 466 -6.26 -1.79 -14.27
C ASP A 466 -5.72 -3.16 -13.80
N LYS A 467 -6.63 -4.05 -13.38
CA LYS A 467 -6.37 -5.48 -13.10
C LYS A 467 -5.88 -6.28 -14.34
N ARG A 468 -5.68 -5.62 -15.49
CA ARG A 468 -5.24 -6.21 -16.76
C ARG A 468 -3.74 -6.10 -17.02
N GLU A 469 -2.97 -5.41 -16.18
CA GLU A 469 -1.57 -5.13 -16.45
C GLU A 469 -0.61 -6.08 -15.72
N THR A 470 0.10 -6.91 -16.49
CA THR A 470 1.14 -7.83 -16.01
C THR A 470 2.53 -7.16 -16.00
N TYR A 471 2.66 -5.88 -15.64
CA TYR A 471 3.97 -5.22 -15.52
C TYR A 471 4.33 -5.05 -14.04
N ASN A 472 4.82 -6.11 -13.43
CA ASN A 472 5.22 -6.12 -12.01
C ASN A 472 6.63 -5.55 -11.84
N LEU A 473 6.82 -4.66 -10.87
CA LEU A 473 8.14 -4.09 -10.57
C LEU A 473 9.07 -5.09 -9.87
N ILE A 474 10.34 -5.11 -10.28
CA ILE A 474 11.39 -5.89 -9.64
C ILE A 474 12.62 -5.04 -9.40
N CYS A 475 13.28 -5.24 -8.26
CA CYS A 475 14.52 -4.58 -7.92
C CYS A 475 15.63 -5.63 -7.70
N THR A 476 16.86 -5.27 -8.05
CA THR A 476 18.03 -6.09 -7.70
C THR A 476 18.57 -5.68 -6.33
N PRO A 477 19.37 -6.52 -5.65
CA PRO A 477 20.11 -6.11 -4.45
C PRO A 477 20.99 -4.86 -4.65
N ALA A 478 21.37 -4.56 -5.90
CA ALA A 478 22.12 -3.37 -6.26
C ALA A 478 21.24 -2.10 -6.40
N GLY A 479 19.93 -2.19 -6.14
CA GLY A 479 18.99 -1.08 -6.24
C GLY A 479 18.59 -0.71 -7.67
N LYS A 480 18.68 -1.66 -8.62
CA LYS A 480 18.26 -1.44 -10.01
C LYS A 480 16.89 -2.05 -10.29
N TRP A 481 16.00 -1.23 -10.86
CA TRP A 481 14.61 -1.55 -11.15
C TRP A 481 14.39 -2.00 -12.60
N GLY A 482 13.44 -2.91 -12.78
CA GLY A 482 12.93 -3.45 -14.04
C GLY A 482 11.50 -3.98 -13.88
N TYR A 483 11.01 -4.72 -14.88
CA TYR A 483 9.61 -5.18 -14.93
C TYR A 483 9.53 -6.65 -15.34
N ILE A 484 8.67 -7.41 -14.68
CA ILE A 484 8.38 -8.82 -14.96
C ILE A 484 6.89 -9.04 -15.23
N ASP A 485 6.55 -10.11 -15.95
CA ASP A 485 5.17 -10.55 -16.14
C ASP A 485 4.62 -11.33 -14.92
N GLY A 486 3.38 -11.79 -15.04
CA GLY A 486 2.72 -12.60 -13.99
C GLY A 486 3.33 -14.00 -13.84
N GLU A 487 4.06 -14.49 -14.84
CA GLU A 487 4.82 -15.74 -14.77
C GLU A 487 6.22 -15.56 -14.14
N GLY A 488 6.62 -14.31 -13.91
CA GLY A 488 7.93 -13.91 -13.38
C GLY A 488 9.04 -13.78 -14.44
N GLN A 489 8.70 -13.69 -15.73
CA GLN A 489 9.66 -13.45 -16.81
C GLN A 489 9.94 -11.95 -16.99
N PHE A 490 11.17 -11.57 -17.34
CA PHE A 490 11.49 -10.16 -17.61
C PHE A 490 10.80 -9.64 -18.87
N LEU A 491 10.02 -8.57 -18.69
CA LEU A 491 9.50 -7.73 -19.77
C LEU A 491 10.50 -6.61 -20.09
N ILE A 492 11.12 -6.05 -19.04
CA ILE A 492 12.12 -4.99 -19.15
C ILE A 492 13.23 -5.26 -18.12
N ASP A 493 14.45 -5.47 -18.61
CA ASP A 493 15.62 -5.73 -17.77
C ASP A 493 15.89 -4.64 -16.73
N THR A 494 16.44 -5.05 -15.58
CA THR A 494 16.77 -4.15 -14.47
C THR A 494 17.91 -3.19 -14.83
N ARG A 495 17.58 -1.90 -15.00
CA ARG A 495 18.58 -0.87 -15.35
C ARG A 495 18.28 0.51 -14.75
N PHE A 496 17.10 0.71 -14.19
CA PHE A 496 16.66 2.01 -13.69
C PHE A 496 17.07 2.21 -12.23
N GLU A 497 17.36 3.45 -11.84
CA GLU A 497 17.67 3.84 -10.46
C GLU A 497 16.41 3.97 -9.60
N ALA A 498 15.28 4.26 -10.24
CA ALA A 498 13.93 4.27 -9.68
C ALA A 498 12.94 3.98 -10.82
N ALA A 499 11.77 3.42 -10.52
CA ALA A 499 10.73 3.14 -11.50
C ALA A 499 9.35 3.12 -10.84
N ASP A 500 8.36 3.66 -11.54
CA ASP A 500 6.95 3.59 -11.19
C ASP A 500 6.20 2.58 -12.09
N GLY A 501 4.96 2.23 -11.76
CA GLY A 501 4.06 1.49 -12.65
C GLY A 501 3.71 2.28 -13.92
N PHE A 502 3.16 1.57 -14.91
CA PHE A 502 2.65 2.20 -16.12
C PHE A 502 1.41 3.03 -15.81
N ILE A 503 1.39 4.27 -16.30
CA ILE A 503 0.30 5.21 -16.09
C ILE A 503 -0.85 4.82 -17.01
N LYS A 504 -2.03 4.65 -16.41
CA LYS A 504 -3.24 4.24 -17.12
C LYS A 504 -3.55 5.18 -18.27
N ASP A 505 -3.99 4.58 -19.37
CA ASP A 505 -4.36 5.25 -20.62
C ASP A 505 -3.21 6.03 -21.32
N LEU A 506 -1.97 5.96 -20.84
CA LEU A 506 -0.81 6.66 -21.44
C LEU A 506 0.30 5.75 -21.98
N ASP A 507 0.28 4.44 -21.65
CA ASP A 507 1.29 3.45 -22.08
C ASP A 507 2.76 3.85 -21.79
N VAL A 508 2.96 4.71 -20.79
CA VAL A 508 4.29 5.12 -20.32
C VAL A 508 4.44 4.94 -18.81
N ALA A 509 5.67 4.72 -18.37
CA ALA A 509 6.04 4.71 -16.95
C ALA A 509 7.12 5.75 -16.67
N MET A 510 7.11 6.34 -15.47
CA MET A 510 8.15 7.25 -15.04
C MET A 510 9.31 6.48 -14.39
N VAL A 511 10.54 6.78 -14.80
CA VAL A 511 11.75 6.13 -14.31
C VAL A 511 12.85 7.13 -14.06
N LYS A 512 13.86 6.73 -13.27
CA LYS A 512 15.13 7.43 -13.17
C LYS A 512 16.21 6.64 -13.90
N TYR A 513 16.86 7.26 -14.88
CA TYR A 513 17.91 6.66 -15.69
C TYR A 513 19.07 7.65 -15.86
N ASN A 514 20.31 7.20 -15.63
CA ASN A 514 21.52 8.03 -15.66
C ASN A 514 21.40 9.32 -14.82
N GLY A 515 20.79 9.22 -13.64
CA GLY A 515 20.55 10.36 -12.76
C GLY A 515 19.45 11.33 -13.21
N LYS A 516 18.73 11.06 -14.31
CA LYS A 516 17.66 11.92 -14.85
C LYS A 516 16.29 11.26 -14.80
N ILE A 517 15.25 12.08 -14.69
CA ILE A 517 13.87 11.60 -14.77
C ILE A 517 13.47 11.44 -16.24
N CYS A 518 12.91 10.28 -16.56
CA CYS A 518 12.54 9.87 -17.91
C CYS A 518 11.13 9.26 -17.95
N LEU A 519 10.52 9.26 -19.14
CA LEU A 519 9.39 8.38 -19.46
C LEU A 519 9.87 7.25 -20.36
N ILE A 520 9.36 6.04 -20.11
CA ILE A 520 9.60 4.86 -20.95
C ILE A 520 8.32 4.31 -21.54
N ASP A 521 8.39 3.74 -22.74
CA ASP A 521 7.31 2.92 -23.30
C ASP A 521 7.30 1.50 -22.69
N ARG A 522 6.31 0.68 -23.09
CA ARG A 522 6.17 -0.72 -22.66
C ARG A 522 7.28 -1.66 -23.11
N LYS A 523 8.12 -1.24 -24.06
CA LYS A 523 9.32 -1.98 -24.47
C LYS A 523 10.55 -1.52 -23.65
N GLY A 524 10.38 -0.52 -22.79
CA GLY A 524 11.42 0.10 -21.99
C GLY A 524 12.29 1.11 -22.75
N ASN A 525 11.87 1.56 -23.94
CA ASN A 525 12.56 2.62 -24.66
C ASN A 525 12.29 3.96 -23.98
N ILE A 526 13.32 4.80 -23.86
CA ILE A 526 13.15 6.17 -23.33
C ILE A 526 12.46 7.02 -24.40
N VAL A 527 11.22 7.41 -24.13
CA VAL A 527 10.44 8.30 -25.01
C VAL A 527 10.53 9.77 -24.59
N LEU A 528 11.00 10.02 -23.36
CA LEU A 528 11.33 11.37 -22.88
C LEU A 528 12.48 11.27 -21.87
N GLU A 529 13.54 12.05 -22.08
CA GLU A 529 14.59 12.28 -21.09
C GLU A 529 14.57 13.75 -20.69
N THR A 530 14.43 14.05 -19.39
CA THR A 530 14.35 15.43 -18.90
C THR A 530 15.69 15.92 -18.34
N VAL A 531 15.80 17.23 -18.10
CA VAL A 531 16.96 17.83 -17.42
C VAL A 531 16.95 17.62 -15.90
N PHE A 532 15.84 17.15 -15.33
CA PHE A 532 15.61 17.05 -13.88
C PHE A 532 16.24 15.80 -13.27
N ASP A 533 16.76 15.91 -12.07
CA ASP A 533 17.49 14.83 -11.38
C ASP A 533 16.66 14.06 -10.34
N SER A 534 15.51 14.61 -9.96
CA SER A 534 14.59 14.00 -9.01
C SER A 534 13.16 14.49 -9.25
N CYS A 535 12.19 13.62 -8.97
CA CYS A 535 10.77 13.95 -8.92
C CYS A 535 10.27 13.67 -7.50
N GLY A 536 9.66 14.66 -6.85
CA GLY A 536 9.06 14.50 -5.52
C GLY A 536 7.66 13.87 -5.56
N GLY A 537 7.01 13.91 -6.73
CA GLY A 537 5.70 13.35 -6.98
C GLY A 537 5.04 13.98 -8.20
N PHE A 538 3.99 13.35 -8.72
CA PHE A 538 3.26 13.80 -9.90
C PHE A 538 1.78 13.46 -9.78
N ASN A 539 0.96 14.12 -10.59
CA ASN A 539 -0.43 13.76 -10.74
C ASN A 539 -0.59 12.93 -12.03
N PRO A 540 -0.98 11.67 -11.97
CA PRO A 540 -1.06 10.78 -13.15
C PRO A 540 -2.15 11.18 -14.16
N ASP A 541 -3.22 11.84 -13.72
CA ASP A 541 -4.31 12.27 -14.61
C ASP A 541 -3.91 13.50 -15.45
N THR A 542 -3.15 14.41 -14.84
CA THR A 542 -2.77 15.71 -15.44
C THR A 542 -1.34 15.76 -15.94
N MET A 543 -0.53 14.76 -15.56
CA MET A 543 0.91 14.66 -15.81
C MET A 543 1.72 15.88 -15.34
N VAL A 544 1.24 16.56 -14.31
CA VAL A 544 1.99 17.61 -13.61
C VAL A 544 2.92 16.96 -12.60
N ALA A 545 4.19 17.32 -12.61
CA ALA A 545 5.22 16.73 -11.77
C ALA A 545 6.03 17.79 -11.01
N ALA A 546 6.32 17.48 -9.76
CA ALA A 546 7.23 18.21 -8.89
C ALA A 546 8.67 17.77 -9.15
N MET A 547 9.39 18.55 -9.96
CA MET A 547 10.74 18.20 -10.40
C MET A 547 11.81 19.04 -9.71
N ARG A 548 12.96 18.44 -9.42
CA ARG A 548 14.16 19.12 -8.92
C ARG A 548 15.20 19.21 -10.02
N TYR A 549 15.78 20.40 -10.18
CA TYR A 549 16.92 20.66 -11.04
C TYR A 549 18.14 21.05 -10.21
N THR A 550 19.29 20.50 -10.54
CA THR A 550 20.60 20.87 -10.00
C THR A 550 21.44 21.49 -11.11
N ALA A 551 21.74 22.78 -10.98
CA ALA A 551 22.56 23.54 -11.91
C ALA A 551 24.04 23.10 -11.85
N PRO A 552 24.84 23.40 -12.90
CA PRO A 552 26.27 23.02 -12.94
C PRO A 552 27.12 23.59 -11.79
N ASP A 553 26.69 24.69 -11.16
CA ASP A 553 27.34 25.31 -10.01
C ASP A 553 26.96 24.65 -8.66
N GLY A 554 26.10 23.64 -8.69
CA GLY A 554 25.63 22.88 -7.53
C GLY A 554 24.40 23.47 -6.83
N GLN A 555 23.87 24.61 -7.28
CA GLN A 555 22.60 25.12 -6.78
C GLN A 555 21.46 24.23 -7.25
N SER A 556 20.45 24.04 -6.41
CA SER A 556 19.29 23.24 -6.78
C SER A 556 18.00 23.82 -6.25
N ALA A 557 16.96 23.75 -7.06
CA ALA A 557 15.61 24.13 -6.69
C ALA A 557 14.60 23.26 -7.43
N SER A 558 13.38 23.27 -6.94
CA SER A 558 12.27 22.54 -7.52
C SER A 558 11.27 23.47 -8.20
N CYS A 559 10.60 22.93 -9.21
CA CYS A 559 9.55 23.55 -9.99
C CYS A 559 8.45 22.53 -10.33
N LEU A 560 7.29 23.03 -10.74
CA LEU A 560 6.28 22.20 -11.38
C LEU A 560 6.47 22.23 -12.89
N VAL A 561 6.38 21.07 -13.51
CA VAL A 561 6.34 20.92 -14.96
C VAL A 561 5.14 20.09 -15.37
N ARG A 562 4.70 20.22 -16.62
CA ARG A 562 3.75 19.31 -17.25
C ARG A 562 4.47 18.46 -18.29
N LEU A 563 4.25 17.16 -18.25
CA LEU A 563 4.66 16.20 -19.28
C LEU A 563 3.44 15.93 -20.16
N ALA A 564 3.52 16.19 -21.46
CA ALA A 564 2.35 16.01 -22.35
C ALA A 564 2.76 15.34 -23.67
N PRO A 565 1.90 14.48 -24.25
CA PRO A 565 2.07 14.05 -25.63
C PRO A 565 2.14 15.25 -26.58
N SER A 566 3.05 15.22 -27.56
CA SER A 566 3.30 16.28 -28.54
C SER A 566 2.38 16.24 -29.76
#